data_AF-A0A520CEV7-F1
#
_entry.id   AF-A0A520CEV7-F1
#
_cell.length_a   1.000
_cell.length_b   1.000
_cell.length_c   1.000
_cell.angle_alpha   90.00
_cell.angle_beta   90.00
_cell.angle_gamma   90.00
#
_symmetry.space_group_name_H-M   'P 1'
#
loop_
_entity.id
_entity.type
_entity.pdbx_description
1 polymer ?
#
loop_
_entity_poly.entity_id
_entity_poly.type
_entity_poly.pdbx_seq_one_letter_code
_entity_poly.pdbx_strand_id
1 'polypeptide(L)' 'MDNEIKIPVLNPEQIRVLGALMEKAKTTPDYYPMTMNGLVSACNQKTSRKPVVNYDEETIGSSLNSLKIAGLI' A
#
# COMPACT_ATOMS: atom_id res chain seq x y z
N MET A 1 13.89 -24.59 -16.51
CA MET A 1 14.67 -23.65 -15.68
C MET A 1 13.67 -23.06 -14.72
N ASP A 2 13.64 -23.61 -13.51
CA ASP A 2 12.69 -23.19 -12.48
C ASP A 2 13.05 -21.76 -12.08
N ASN A 3 12.22 -20.82 -12.53
CA ASN A 3 12.39 -19.43 -12.17
C ASN A 3 11.94 -19.32 -10.71
N GLU A 4 12.90 -19.35 -9.78
CA GLU A 4 12.62 -19.25 -8.35
C GLU A 4 11.92 -17.91 -8.08
N ILE A 5 10.61 -17.97 -7.82
CA ILE A 5 9.83 -16.77 -7.50
C ILE A 5 10.23 -16.34 -6.08
N LYS A 6 11.18 -15.42 -6.00
CA LYS A 6 11.59 -14.82 -4.73
C LYS A 6 10.52 -13.83 -4.27
N ILE A 7 9.71 -14.24 -3.31
CA ILE A 7 8.68 -13.39 -2.70
C ILE A 7 9.39 -12.29 -1.89
N PRO A 8 9.16 -10.99 -2.17
CA PRO A 8 9.77 -9.91 -1.42
C PRO A 8 9.24 -9.89 0.01
N VAL A 9 10.14 -9.74 0.98
CA VAL A 9 9.78 -9.53 2.38
C VAL A 9 9.50 -8.05 2.57
N LEU A 10 8.24 -7.71 2.84
CA LEU A 10 7.79 -6.34 3.07
C LEU A 10 7.62 -6.07 4.56
N ASN A 11 7.88 -4.83 4.98
CA ASN A 11 7.57 -4.38 6.34
C ASN A 11 6.06 -4.09 6.49
N PRO A 12 5.54 -3.92 7.72
CA PRO A 12 4.11 -3.70 7.95
C PRO A 12 3.51 -2.51 7.19
N GLU A 13 4.25 -1.41 7.08
CA GLU A 13 3.82 -0.19 6.40
C GLU A 13 3.70 -0.41 4.89
N GLN A 14 4.68 -1.07 4.27
CA GLN A 14 4.68 -1.46 2.86
C GLN A 14 3.53 -2.41 2.55
N ILE A 15 3.31 -3.42 3.39
CA ILE A 15 2.17 -4.35 3.26
C ILE A 15 0.85 -3.56 3.31
N ARG A 16 0.73 -2.60 4.23
CA ARG A 16 -0.47 -1.76 4.35
C ARG A 16 -0.70 -0.92 3.10
N VAL A 17 0.33 -0.22 2.62
CA VAL A 17 0.23 0.64 1.43
C VAL A 17 -0.14 -0.17 0.20
N LEU A 18 0.55 -1.29 -0.04
CA LEU A 18 0.26 -2.17 -1.17
C LEU A 18 -1.16 -2.72 -1.10
N GLY A 19 -1.59 -3.22 0.07
CA GLY A 19 -2.94 -3.73 0.27
C GLY A 19 -4.02 -2.66 0.07
N ALA A 20 -3.80 -1.44 0.53
CA ALA A 20 -4.73 -0.32 0.34
C ALA A 20 -4.86 0.06 -1.14
N LEU A 21 -3.75 0.11 -1.88
CA LEU A 21 -3.77 0.35 -3.33
C LEU A 21 -4.51 -0.76 -4.09
N MET A 22 -4.23 -2.02 -3.77
CA MET A 22 -4.89 -3.17 -4.40
C MET A 22 -6.40 -3.17 -4.14
N GLU A 23 -6.83 -2.95 -2.90
CA GLU A 23 -8.23 -2.88 -2.52
C GLU A 23 -8.95 -1.77 -3.30
N LYS A 24 -8.35 -0.59 -3.36
CA LYS A 24 -9.00 0.61 -3.93
C LYS A 24 -8.95 0.63 -5.46
N ALA A 25 -7.93 0.05 -6.09
CA ALA A 25 -7.93 -0.20 -7.52
C ALA A 25 -9.09 -1.10 -7.95
N LYS A 26 -9.46 -2.08 -7.12
CA LYS A 26 -10.56 -3.02 -7.41
C LYS A 26 -11.94 -2.49 -7.02
N THR A 27 -12.05 -1.84 -5.86
CA THR A 27 -13.35 -1.46 -5.28
C THR A 27 -13.78 -0.04 -5.63
N THR A 28 -12.85 0.84 -5.98
CA THR A 28 -13.10 2.26 -6.28
C THR A 28 -12.27 2.72 -7.49
N PRO A 29 -12.45 2.12 -8.68
CA PRO A 29 -11.61 2.39 -9.85
C PRO A 29 -11.71 3.84 -10.34
N ASP A 30 -12.85 4.51 -10.15
CA ASP A 30 -13.10 5.89 -10.60
C ASP A 30 -12.22 6.93 -9.88
N TYR A 31 -11.64 6.56 -8.74
CA TYR A 31 -10.76 7.41 -7.94
C TYR A 31 -9.27 7.11 -8.16
N TYR A 32 -8.93 6.37 -9.21
CA TYR A 32 -7.55 6.05 -9.57
C TYR A 32 -7.01 6.98 -10.67
N PRO A 33 -5.77 7.50 -10.55
CA PRO A 33 -4.83 7.28 -9.46
C PRO A 33 -5.20 8.04 -8.18
N MET A 34 -4.97 7.37 -7.04
CA MET A 34 -5.28 7.91 -5.72
C MET A 34 -4.30 9.03 -5.32
N THR A 35 -4.81 10.09 -4.67
CA THR A 35 -3.97 11.15 -4.09
C THR A 35 -3.27 10.66 -2.81
N MET A 36 -2.19 11.35 -2.38
CA MET A 36 -1.51 11.01 -1.12
C MET A 36 -2.45 11.03 0.09
N ASN A 37 -3.29 12.05 0.21
CA ASN A 37 -4.30 12.12 1.29
C ASN A 37 -5.32 10.98 1.24
N GLY A 38 -5.71 10.56 0.02
CA GLY A 38 -6.56 9.39 -0.18
C GLY A 38 -5.88 8.11 0.32
N LEU A 39 -4.60 7.94 0.02
CA LEU A 39 -3.81 6.78 0.45
C LEU A 39 -3.61 6.76 1.97
N VAL A 40 -3.32 7.91 2.59
CA VAL A 40 -3.27 8.06 4.05
C VAL A 40 -4.60 7.64 4.68
N SER A 41 -5.70 8.17 4.17
CA SER A 41 -7.04 7.82 4.63
C SER A 41 -7.34 6.33 4.46
N ALA A 42 -6.93 5.73 3.35
CA ALA A 42 -7.11 4.30 3.06
C ALA A 42 -6.26 3.40 3.97
N CYS A 43 -5.03 3.79 4.30
CA CYS A 43 -4.16 3.04 5.19
C CYS A 43 -4.67 3.04 6.64
N ASN A 44 -5.22 4.18 7.08
CA ASN A 44 -5.69 4.41 8.45
C ASN A 44 -7.20 4.12 8.64
N GLN A 45 -7.86 3.44 7.70
CA GLN A 45 -9.28 3.08 7.84
C GLN A 45 -9.53 2.25 9.10
N LYS A 46 -10.62 2.56 9.82
CA LYS A 46 -11.02 1.82 11.02
C LYS A 46 -11.65 0.47 10.70
N THR A 47 -12.16 0.31 9.49
CA THR A 47 -12.77 -0.93 8.98
C THR A 47 -11.83 -1.60 8.00
N SER A 48 -11.95 -2.92 7.85
CA SER A 48 -11.15 -3.72 6.91
C SER A 48 -9.62 -3.57 7.10
N ARG A 49 -9.18 -3.21 8.31
CA ARG A 49 -7.76 -3.12 8.71
C ARG A 49 -7.54 -3.84 10.02
N LYS A 50 -6.48 -4.65 10.09
CA LYS A 50 -6.00 -5.30 11.31
C LYS A 50 -4.47 -5.37 11.28
N PRO A 51 -3.76 -4.71 12.22
CA PRO A 51 -4.27 -3.76 13.21
C PRO A 51 -4.79 -2.47 12.55
N VAL A 52 -5.64 -1.74 13.27
CA VAL A 52 -5.91 -0.33 12.95
C VAL A 52 -4.66 0.47 13.32
N VAL A 53 -4.25 1.39 12.45
CA VAL A 53 -3.02 2.18 12.57
C VAL A 53 -3.33 3.66 12.36
N ASN A 54 -2.35 4.51 12.64
CA ASN A 54 -2.41 5.95 12.37
C ASN A 54 -1.07 6.43 11.83
N TYR A 55 -0.75 6.04 10.60
CA TYR A 55 0.48 6.46 9.92
C TYR A 55 0.34 7.90 9.42
N ASP A 56 1.45 8.64 9.47
CA ASP A 56 1.55 9.96 8.85
C ASP A 56 1.87 9.87 7.35
N GLU A 57 1.83 11.02 6.68
CA GLU A 57 2.09 11.11 5.24
C GLU A 57 3.54 10.75 4.89
N GLU A 58 4.51 11.05 5.76
CA GLU A 58 5.94 10.73 5.54
C GLU A 58 6.18 9.22 5.54
N THR A 59 5.64 8.50 6.52
CA THR A 59 5.72 7.04 6.63
C THR A 59 5.13 6.36 5.39
N ILE A 60 3.96 6.84 4.96
CA ILE A 60 3.27 6.31 3.78
C ILE A 60 4.03 6.67 2.50
N GLY A 61 4.52 7.90 2.38
CA GLY A 61 5.32 8.35 1.23
C GLY A 61 6.62 7.56 1.08
N SER A 62 7.34 7.33 2.18
CA SER A 62 8.56 6.51 2.19
C SER A 62 8.29 5.05 1.80
N SER A 63 7.20 4.48 2.32
CA SER A 63 6.78 3.11 1.98
C SER A 63 6.36 2.99 0.51
N LEU A 64 5.59 3.96 0.01
CA LEU A 64 5.18 4.05 -1.39
C LEU A 64 6.40 4.15 -2.31
N ASN A 65 7.37 5.01 -1.99
CA ASN A 65 8.60 5.14 -2.76
C ASN A 65 9.42 3.85 -2.77
N SER A 66 9.54 3.18 -1.61
CA SER A 66 10.23 1.89 -1.50
C SER A 66 9.59 0.81 -2.38
N LEU A 67 8.25 0.75 -2.42
CA LEU A 67 7.52 -0.19 -3.28
C LEU A 67 7.71 0.11 -4.77
N LYS A 68 7.75 1.40 -5.16
CA LYS A 68 8.05 1.82 -6.55
C LYS A 68 9.46 1.40 -6.98
N ILE A 69 10.46 1.65 -6.13
CA ILE A 69 11.85 1.25 -6.40
C ILE A 69 11.97 -0.27 -6.54
N ALA A 70 11.20 -1.03 -5.76
CA ALA A 70 11.14 -2.48 -5.85
C ALA A 70 10.33 -3.00 -7.07
N GLY A 71 9.67 -2.12 -7.85
CA GLY A 71 8.85 -2.50 -9.01
C GLY A 71 7.55 -3.21 -8.65
N LEU A 72 7.01 -2.98 -7.46
CA LEU A 72 5.80 -3.64 -6.96
C LEU A 72 4.51 -2.82 -7.19
N ILE A 73 4.63 -1.54 -7.58
CA ILE A 73 3.54 -0.62 -7.92
C ILE A 73 3.96 0.36 -9.01
#